data_AF-A0A4P9VX05-F1
#
_entry.id   AF-A0A4P9VX05-F1
#
_cell.length_a   1.000
_cell.length_b   1.000
_cell.length_c   1.000
_cell.angle_alpha   90.00
_cell.angle_beta   90.00
_cell.angle_gamma   90.00
#
_symmetry.space_group_name_H-M   'P 1'
#
loop_
_entity.id
_entity.type
_entity.pdbx_description
1 polymer ?
#
loop_
_entity_poly.entity_id
_entity_poly.type
_entity_poly.pdbx_seq_one_letter_code
_entity_poly.pdbx_strand_id
1 'polypeptide(L)'
;ACDIIKIGNIVRNKERFVKRRQRLIGPNGNTLKAIELLTKCYVMVQGNTVSAMGPFKGLKELRRIVLDCMKNIHPIYHIKELMIKRELAKDEKLKNESWDRFLPHFKKQNVKLPKKPKGPKKERAVFPAAPTPRKIDLQIESGEYFLSNREKEAIALQKKKEAQAENTAKRQQERNEAFIAPKEPAAAP
;
A
#
# COMPACT_ATOMS: atom_id res chain seq x y z
N ALA A 1 39.95 9.70 -17.60
CA ALA A 1 39.12 10.57 -16.74
C ALA A 1 38.44 9.71 -15.68
N CYS A 2 37.99 10.30 -14.58
CA CYS A 2 37.27 9.61 -13.51
C CYS A 2 35.92 10.28 -13.23
N ASP A 3 34.99 9.53 -12.67
CA ASP A 3 33.68 10.04 -12.21
C ASP A 3 33.27 9.33 -10.91
N ILE A 4 32.76 10.09 -9.94
CA ILE A 4 32.24 9.57 -8.66
C ILE A 4 30.75 9.91 -8.58
N ILE A 5 29.91 8.88 -8.68
CA ILE A 5 28.46 9.01 -8.75
C ILE A 5 27.86 8.73 -7.37
N LYS A 6 27.25 9.74 -6.76
CA LYS A 6 26.57 9.62 -5.46
C LYS A 6 25.19 8.97 -5.65
N ILE A 7 24.99 7.79 -5.04
CA ILE A 7 23.73 7.02 -5.12
C ILE A 7 22.93 7.02 -3.81
N GLY A 8 23.55 7.36 -2.68
CA GLY A 8 22.91 7.27 -1.35
C GLY A 8 21.65 8.13 -1.16
N ASN A 9 21.55 9.29 -1.81
CA ASN A 9 20.45 10.23 -1.59
C ASN A 9 19.20 9.97 -2.46
N ILE A 10 19.23 8.96 -3.33
CA ILE A 10 18.18 8.74 -4.34
C ILE A 10 17.00 7.95 -3.76
N VAL A 11 17.26 7.02 -2.83
CA VAL A 11 16.26 6.11 -2.28
C VAL A 11 16.23 6.22 -0.75
N ARG A 12 15.08 6.63 -0.20
CA ARG A 12 14.91 6.80 1.26
C ARG A 12 14.95 5.49 2.06
N ASN A 13 14.41 4.41 1.50
CA ASN A 13 14.33 3.12 2.20
C ASN A 13 15.61 2.30 1.98
N LYS A 14 16.23 1.87 3.09
CA LYS A 14 17.50 1.13 3.10
C LYS A 14 17.43 -0.20 2.33
N GLU A 15 16.38 -0.99 2.53
CA GLU A 15 16.24 -2.29 1.85
C GLU A 15 16.09 -2.11 0.33
N ARG A 16 15.28 -1.12 -0.08
CA ARG A 16 15.11 -0.80 -1.50
C ARG A 16 16.42 -0.31 -2.12
N PHE A 17 17.18 0.48 -1.39
CA PHE A 17 18.51 0.94 -1.81
C PHE A 17 19.46 -0.25 -2.01
N VAL A 18 19.56 -1.16 -1.03
CA VAL A 18 20.42 -2.36 -1.11
C VAL A 18 20.02 -3.23 -2.30
N LYS A 19 18.72 -3.48 -2.51
CA LYS A 19 18.22 -4.25 -3.67
C LYS A 19 18.53 -3.59 -5.01
N ARG A 20 18.43 -2.26 -5.12
CA ARG A 20 18.78 -1.53 -6.37
C ARG A 20 20.29 -1.43 -6.62
N ARG A 21 21.09 -1.31 -5.55
CA ARG A 21 22.55 -1.37 -5.64
C ARG A 21 23.01 -2.77 -6.07
N GLN A 22 22.46 -3.81 -5.46
CA GLN A 22 22.77 -5.19 -5.85
C GLN A 22 22.36 -5.48 -7.30
N ARG A 23 21.24 -4.92 -7.76
CA ARG A 23 20.81 -4.99 -9.16
C ARG A 23 21.82 -4.39 -10.14
N LEU A 24 22.52 -3.31 -9.75
CA LEU A 24 23.56 -2.69 -10.58
C LEU A 24 24.77 -3.63 -10.77
N ILE A 25 25.13 -4.37 -9.72
CA ILE A 25 26.19 -5.39 -9.76
C ILE A 25 25.72 -6.58 -10.62
N GLY A 26 24.48 -7.03 -10.37
CA GLY A 26 23.88 -8.18 -10.99
C GLY A 26 24.28 -9.52 -10.34
N PRO A 27 23.66 -10.63 -10.75
CA PRO A 27 24.07 -11.96 -10.31
C PRO A 27 25.50 -12.24 -10.80
N ASN A 28 26.36 -12.75 -9.91
CA ASN A 28 27.78 -13.05 -10.18
C ASN A 28 28.60 -11.88 -10.77
N GLY A 29 28.11 -10.63 -10.65
CA GLY A 29 28.77 -9.46 -11.26
C GLY A 29 28.57 -9.32 -12.78
N ASN A 30 27.72 -10.13 -13.41
CA ASN A 30 27.54 -10.14 -14.87
C ASN A 30 27.06 -8.80 -15.43
N THR A 31 26.15 -8.11 -14.71
CA THR A 31 25.60 -6.82 -15.14
C THR A 31 26.67 -5.74 -15.10
N LEU A 32 27.46 -5.69 -14.01
CA LEU A 32 28.59 -4.76 -13.90
C LEU A 32 29.62 -5.03 -15.01
N LYS A 33 29.97 -6.29 -15.24
CA LYS A 33 30.96 -6.65 -16.26
C LYS A 33 30.53 -6.29 -17.68
N ALA A 34 29.25 -6.49 -18.00
CA ALA A 34 28.69 -6.08 -19.28
C ALA A 34 28.78 -4.56 -19.48
N ILE A 35 28.51 -3.77 -18.44
CA ILE A 35 28.62 -2.31 -18.49
C ILE A 35 30.08 -1.89 -18.71
N GLU A 36 31.04 -2.52 -18.04
CA GLU A 36 32.46 -2.25 -18.23
C GLU A 36 32.90 -2.49 -19.68
N LEU A 37 32.51 -3.63 -20.27
CA LEU A 37 32.87 -4.01 -21.64
C LEU A 37 32.24 -3.11 -22.70
N LEU A 38 31.01 -2.65 -22.47
CA LEU A 38 30.31 -1.77 -23.41
C LEU A 38 30.83 -0.33 -23.34
N THR A 39 31.03 0.20 -22.14
CA THR A 39 31.45 1.59 -21.93
C THR A 39 32.98 1.80 -21.95
N LYS A 40 33.76 0.69 -21.97
CA LYS A 40 35.22 0.69 -21.82
C LYS A 40 35.68 1.43 -20.56
N CYS A 41 34.88 1.35 -19.50
CA CYS A 41 35.16 1.95 -18.20
C CYS A 41 35.41 0.85 -17.18
N TYR A 42 36.30 1.12 -16.22
CA TYR A 42 36.39 0.36 -14.98
C TYR A 42 35.36 0.92 -13.98
N VAL A 43 34.58 0.05 -13.32
CA VAL A 43 33.51 0.48 -12.43
C VAL A 43 33.59 -0.25 -11.09
N MET A 44 33.59 0.52 -10.00
CA MET A 44 33.59 0.00 -8.63
C MET A 44 32.36 0.51 -7.87
N VAL A 45 31.53 -0.41 -7.39
CA VAL A 45 30.35 -0.10 -6.56
C VAL A 45 30.71 -0.29 -5.10
N GLN A 46 30.85 0.80 -4.34
CA GLN A 46 31.23 0.75 -2.93
C GLN A 46 30.35 1.66 -2.08
N GLY A 47 29.75 1.10 -1.03
CA GLY A 47 28.94 1.85 -0.07
C GLY A 47 27.76 2.59 -0.73
N ASN A 48 27.83 3.92 -0.71
CA ASN A 48 26.81 4.85 -1.21
C ASN A 48 27.24 5.62 -2.47
N THR A 49 28.33 5.18 -3.09
CA THR A 49 28.93 5.77 -4.28
C THR A 49 29.28 4.72 -5.31
N VAL A 50 29.36 5.13 -6.56
CA VAL A 50 29.90 4.31 -7.66
C VAL A 50 31.04 5.10 -8.27
N SER A 51 32.24 4.53 -8.21
CA SER A 51 33.45 5.11 -8.78
C SER A 51 33.68 4.52 -10.17
N ALA A 52 34.08 5.36 -11.11
CA ALA A 52 34.30 4.96 -12.49
C ALA A 52 35.52 5.63 -13.09
N MET A 53 36.22 4.91 -13.96
CA MET A 53 37.37 5.44 -14.72
C MET A 53 37.29 4.99 -16.17
N GLY A 54 37.52 5.90 -17.11
CA GLY A 54 37.46 5.58 -18.53
C GLY A 54 37.37 6.79 -19.47
N PRO A 55 36.97 6.57 -20.73
CA PRO A 55 36.75 7.61 -21.72
C PRO A 55 35.50 8.44 -21.38
N PHE A 56 35.51 9.73 -21.73
CA PHE A 56 34.44 10.67 -21.37
C PHE A 56 33.05 10.26 -21.87
N LYS A 57 32.95 9.71 -23.10
CA LYS A 57 31.69 9.20 -23.65
C LYS A 57 31.13 8.04 -22.79
N GLY A 58 31.99 7.10 -22.42
CA GLY A 58 31.63 5.96 -21.56
C GLY A 58 31.22 6.40 -20.15
N LEU A 59 31.93 7.37 -19.56
CA LEU A 59 31.58 7.92 -18.25
C LEU A 59 30.20 8.62 -18.26
N LYS A 60 29.87 9.35 -19.34
CA LYS A 60 28.56 9.99 -19.49
C LYS A 60 27.43 8.96 -19.58
N GLU A 61 27.64 7.89 -20.35
CA GLU A 61 26.69 6.77 -20.46
C GLU A 61 26.53 6.04 -19.13
N LEU A 62 27.64 5.72 -18.47
CA LEU A 62 27.65 5.04 -17.18
C LEU A 62 26.90 5.84 -16.10
N ARG A 63 27.16 7.16 -16.00
CA ARG A 63 26.45 8.04 -15.08
C ARG A 63 24.94 7.99 -15.29
N ARG A 64 24.48 7.97 -16.54
CA ARG A 64 23.06 7.81 -16.86
C ARG A 64 22.53 6.45 -16.36
N ILE A 65 23.22 5.35 -16.67
CA ILE A 65 22.82 4.00 -16.25
C ILE A 65 22.69 3.87 -14.74
N VAL A 66 23.69 4.36 -13.99
CA VAL A 66 23.73 4.27 -12.53
C VAL A 66 22.57 5.05 -11.90
N LEU A 67 22.34 6.30 -12.35
CA LEU A 67 21.28 7.13 -11.82
C LEU A 67 19.89 6.56 -12.16
N ASP A 68 19.69 6.06 -13.37
CA ASP A 68 18.42 5.47 -13.80
C ASP A 68 18.15 4.13 -13.11
N CYS A 69 19.20 3.34 -12.84
CA CYS A 69 19.12 2.14 -12.00
C CYS A 69 18.55 2.45 -10.60
N MET A 70 19.01 3.56 -10.01
CA MET A 70 18.51 4.02 -8.72
C MET A 70 17.11 4.63 -8.79
N LYS A 71 16.65 5.07 -9.97
CA LYS A 71 15.29 5.56 -10.25
C LYS A 71 14.29 4.46 -10.67
N ASN A 72 14.61 3.19 -10.41
CA ASN A 72 13.78 2.02 -10.69
C ASN A 72 13.74 1.55 -12.15
N ILE A 73 14.65 2.01 -13.00
CA ILE A 73 14.83 1.46 -14.34
C ILE A 73 15.84 0.30 -14.20
N HIS A 74 15.65 -0.82 -14.88
CA HIS A 74 16.59 -1.95 -14.76
C HIS A 74 17.81 -1.71 -15.68
N PRO A 75 19.06 -1.91 -15.21
CA PRO A 75 20.27 -1.63 -16.02
C PRO A 75 20.32 -2.45 -17.32
N ILE A 76 19.69 -3.64 -17.33
CA ILE A 76 19.53 -4.47 -18.54
C ILE A 76 18.94 -3.71 -19.74
N TYR A 77 18.05 -2.74 -19.51
CA TYR A 77 17.44 -1.98 -20.59
C TYR A 77 18.47 -1.08 -21.28
N HIS A 78 19.33 -0.42 -20.50
CA HIS A 78 20.42 0.37 -21.05
C HIS A 78 21.52 -0.50 -21.66
N ILE A 79 21.77 -1.69 -21.11
CA ILE A 79 22.71 -2.64 -21.73
C ILE A 79 22.22 -3.02 -23.12
N LYS A 80 20.93 -3.39 -23.28
CA LYS A 80 20.32 -3.68 -24.59
C LYS A 80 20.39 -2.48 -25.53
N GLU A 81 20.08 -1.28 -25.02
CA GLU A 81 20.19 -0.02 -25.77
C GLU A 81 21.62 0.21 -26.30
N LEU A 82 22.63 0.05 -25.44
CA LEU A 82 24.05 0.22 -25.81
C LEU A 82 24.54 -0.84 -26.79
N MET A 83 24.08 -2.09 -26.66
CA MET A 83 24.40 -3.15 -27.61
C MET A 83 23.88 -2.81 -29.00
N ILE A 84 22.62 -2.38 -29.11
CA ILE A 84 22.01 -2.00 -30.39
C ILE A 84 22.73 -0.78 -30.99
N LYS A 85 22.99 0.26 -30.18
CA LYS A 85 23.75 1.43 -30.65
C LYS A 85 25.14 1.08 -31.16
N ARG A 86 25.83 0.14 -30.50
CA ARG A 86 27.17 -0.29 -30.91
C ARG A 86 27.15 -1.04 -32.24
N GLU A 87 26.11 -1.83 -32.51
CA GLU A 87 25.93 -2.48 -33.81
C GLU A 87 25.53 -1.48 -34.90
N LEU A 88 24.55 -0.61 -34.64
CA LEU A 88 24.13 0.45 -35.58
C LEU A 88 25.25 1.43 -35.93
N ALA A 89 26.16 1.70 -35.00
CA ALA A 89 27.32 2.56 -35.25
C ALA A 89 28.32 1.99 -36.26
N LYS A 90 28.29 0.67 -36.53
CA LYS A 90 29.13 0.03 -37.54
C LYS A 90 28.58 0.28 -38.95
N ASP A 91 27.27 0.44 -39.09
CA ASP A 91 26.62 0.65 -40.39
C ASP A 91 26.79 2.10 -40.86
N GLU A 92 27.48 2.28 -41.98
CA GLU A 92 27.79 3.63 -42.48
C GLU A 92 26.57 4.41 -42.99
N LYS A 93 25.57 3.68 -43.51
CA LYS A 93 24.35 4.26 -44.09
C LYS A 93 23.49 4.99 -43.06
N LEU A 94 23.48 4.52 -41.81
CA LEU A 94 22.62 5.03 -40.74
C LEU A 94 23.32 6.10 -39.85
N LYS A 95 24.57 6.47 -40.13
CA LYS A 95 25.35 7.40 -39.28
C LYS A 95 24.69 8.79 -39.12
N ASN A 96 23.99 9.27 -40.14
CA ASN A 96 23.39 10.60 -40.18
C ASN A 96 21.89 10.62 -39.81
N GLU A 97 21.29 9.45 -39.60
CA GLU A 97 19.86 9.31 -39.30
C GLU A 97 19.62 9.12 -37.79
N SER A 98 18.42 9.48 -37.33
CA SER A 98 18.01 9.22 -35.94
C SER A 98 17.78 7.72 -35.71
N TRP A 99 18.44 7.16 -34.70
CA TRP A 99 18.33 5.73 -34.36
C TRP A 99 17.11 5.38 -33.50
N ASP A 100 16.26 6.36 -33.14
CA ASP A 100 15.18 6.20 -32.16
C ASP A 100 14.18 5.08 -32.52
N ARG A 101 13.98 4.83 -33.82
CA ARG A 101 13.14 3.74 -34.35
C ARG A 101 13.63 2.35 -33.93
N PHE A 102 14.96 2.17 -33.83
CA PHE A 102 15.58 0.89 -33.50
C PHE A 102 15.80 0.71 -32.00
N LEU A 103 15.71 1.80 -31.23
CA LEU A 103 15.91 1.77 -29.79
C LEU A 103 14.67 1.20 -29.08
N PRO A 104 14.83 0.17 -28.24
CA PRO A 104 13.73 -0.35 -27.44
C PRO A 104 13.22 0.66 -26.43
N HIS A 105 11.93 0.98 -26.50
CA HIS A 105 11.27 1.88 -25.56
C HIS A 105 10.65 1.12 -24.39
N PHE A 106 11.42 0.88 -23.34
CA PHE A 106 10.92 0.25 -22.12
C PHE A 106 10.21 1.25 -21.20
N LYS A 107 9.11 1.84 -21.70
CA LYS A 107 8.22 2.66 -20.88
C LYS A 107 7.34 1.75 -20.02
N LYS A 108 7.30 2.01 -18.71
CA LYS A 108 6.29 1.39 -17.85
C LYS A 108 4.92 1.82 -18.37
N GLN A 109 4.11 0.86 -18.81
CA GLN A 109 2.71 1.12 -19.12
C GLN A 109 2.00 1.51 -17.83
N ASN A 110 1.79 2.81 -17.63
CA ASN A 110 0.99 3.35 -16.53
C ASN A 110 -0.49 3.29 -16.93
N VAL A 111 -0.99 2.09 -17.23
CA VAL A 111 -2.44 1.88 -17.42
C VAL A 111 -3.09 2.17 -16.08
N LYS A 112 -3.82 3.30 -16.02
CA LYS A 112 -4.53 3.70 -14.80
C LYS A 112 -5.68 2.72 -14.62
N LEU A 113 -5.54 1.79 -13.67
CA LEU A 113 -6.70 1.05 -13.19
C LEU A 113 -7.71 2.05 -12.61
N PRO A 114 -9.03 1.84 -12.82
CA PRO A 114 -10.06 2.69 -12.27
C PRO A 114 -9.87 2.80 -10.75
N LYS A 115 -9.75 4.03 -10.26
CA LYS A 115 -9.60 4.30 -8.84
C LYS A 115 -10.93 3.96 -8.16
N LYS A 116 -10.91 2.98 -7.26
CA LYS A 116 -12.04 2.78 -6.34
C LYS A 116 -12.32 4.11 -5.61
N PRO A 117 -13.59 4.48 -5.39
CA PRO A 117 -13.92 5.67 -4.62
C PRO A 117 -13.21 5.58 -3.27
N LYS A 118 -12.44 6.62 -2.93
CA LYS A 118 -11.79 6.70 -1.63
C LYS A 118 -12.89 6.91 -0.60
N GLY A 119 -13.06 5.95 0.30
CA GLY A 119 -13.95 6.12 1.45
C GLY A 119 -13.56 7.35 2.27
N PRO A 120 -14.49 7.85 3.11
CA PRO A 120 -14.23 9.02 3.95
C PRO A 120 -12.97 8.81 4.79
N LYS A 121 -12.11 9.83 4.85
CA LYS A 121 -10.91 9.81 5.69
C LYS A 121 -11.35 9.84 7.15
N LYS A 122 -10.92 8.86 7.95
CA LYS A 122 -11.09 8.89 9.41
C LYS A 122 -10.32 10.10 9.95
N GLU A 123 -11.02 10.98 10.66
CA GLU A 123 -10.38 12.05 11.41
C GLU A 123 -9.43 11.43 12.44
N ARG A 124 -8.20 11.95 12.51
CA ARG A 124 -7.21 11.47 13.49
C ARG A 124 -7.55 12.14 14.82
N ALA A 125 -8.29 11.43 15.67
CA ALA A 125 -8.40 11.80 17.07
C ALA A 125 -6.99 11.87 17.68
N VAL A 126 -6.69 12.98 18.36
CA VAL A 126 -5.40 13.21 19.03
C VAL A 126 -5.23 12.24 20.21
N PHE A 127 -6.33 11.85 20.82
CA PHE A 127 -6.38 10.86 21.88
C PHE A 127 -6.77 9.48 21.33
N PRO A 128 -6.15 8.40 21.82
CA PRO A 128 -6.61 7.06 21.49
C PRO A 128 -8.05 6.88 22.00
N ALA A 129 -8.84 6.06 21.29
CA ALA A 129 -10.14 5.64 21.81
C ALA A 129 -9.94 4.86 23.12
N ALA A 130 -10.90 4.96 24.04
CA ALA A 130 -10.86 4.21 25.28
C ALA A 130 -10.76 2.69 24.97
N PRO A 131 -9.94 1.93 25.72
CA PRO A 131 -9.87 0.49 25.56
C PRO A 131 -11.25 -0.11 25.85
N THR A 132 -11.62 -1.16 25.11
CA THR A 132 -12.86 -1.89 25.39
C THR A 132 -12.76 -2.55 26.77
N PRO A 133 -13.73 -2.33 27.68
CA PRO A 133 -13.71 -2.91 29.02
C PRO A 133 -13.75 -4.44 28.96
N ARG A 134 -13.15 -5.10 29.96
CA ARG A 134 -13.21 -6.56 30.07
C ARG A 134 -14.60 -7.00 30.50
N LYS A 135 -14.95 -8.26 30.27
CA LYS A 135 -16.20 -8.84 30.79
C LYS A 135 -16.33 -8.68 32.31
N ILE A 136 -15.23 -8.82 33.03
CA ILE A 136 -15.17 -8.62 34.48
C ILE A 136 -15.50 -7.16 34.82
N ASP A 137 -14.90 -6.20 34.12
CA ASP A 137 -15.14 -4.77 34.35
C ASP A 137 -16.61 -4.41 34.10
N LEU A 138 -17.20 -4.94 33.02
CA LEU A 138 -18.63 -4.77 32.71
C LEU A 138 -19.53 -5.38 33.80
N GLN A 139 -19.14 -6.53 34.38
CA GLN A 139 -19.89 -7.18 35.46
C GLN A 139 -19.73 -6.44 36.79
N ILE A 140 -18.57 -5.84 37.05
CA ILE A 140 -18.33 -5.01 38.23
C ILE A 140 -19.12 -3.71 38.10
N GLU A 141 -19.14 -3.09 36.92
CA GLU A 141 -19.91 -1.88 36.60
C GLU A 141 -21.43 -2.13 36.69
N SER A 142 -21.92 -3.29 36.23
CA SER A 142 -23.34 -3.66 36.35
C SER A 142 -23.74 -4.13 37.75
N GLY A 143 -22.78 -4.37 38.66
CA GLY A 143 -23.00 -4.95 39.98
C GLY A 143 -23.30 -6.45 39.98
N GLU A 144 -23.47 -7.07 38.81
CA GLU A 144 -23.74 -8.51 38.67
C GLU A 144 -22.57 -9.36 39.16
N TYR A 145 -21.35 -8.83 39.19
CA TYR A 145 -20.19 -9.54 39.68
C TYR A 145 -20.34 -9.95 41.16
N PHE A 146 -21.00 -9.12 41.97
CA PHE A 146 -21.11 -9.33 43.42
C PHE A 146 -22.29 -10.22 43.82
N LEU A 147 -23.28 -10.40 42.95
CA LEU A 147 -24.45 -11.25 43.22
C LEU A 147 -24.12 -12.74 43.14
N SER A 148 -24.63 -13.50 44.11
CA SER A 148 -24.59 -14.96 44.11
C SER A 148 -25.45 -15.54 42.98
N ASN A 149 -25.13 -16.75 42.50
CA ASN A 149 -25.92 -17.41 41.45
C ASN A 149 -27.40 -17.57 41.85
N ARG A 150 -27.69 -17.83 43.13
CA ARG A 150 -29.06 -17.91 43.64
C ARG A 150 -29.82 -16.58 43.55
N GLU A 151 -29.13 -15.48 43.82
CA GLU A 151 -29.72 -14.13 43.76
C GLU A 151 -29.97 -13.72 42.31
N LYS A 152 -29.04 -14.06 41.40
CA LYS A 152 -29.23 -13.88 39.95
C LYS A 152 -30.43 -14.64 39.41
N GLU A 153 -30.60 -15.89 39.84
CA GLU A 153 -31.75 -16.73 39.46
C GLU A 153 -33.07 -16.16 40.02
N ALA A 154 -33.08 -15.68 41.26
CA ALA A 154 -34.25 -15.05 41.86
C ALA A 154 -34.68 -13.77 41.12
N ILE A 155 -33.71 -12.89 40.80
CA ILE A 155 -33.94 -11.68 40.01
C ILE A 155 -34.46 -12.02 38.61
N ALA A 156 -33.87 -13.03 37.95
CA ALA A 156 -34.32 -13.50 36.65
C ALA A 156 -35.76 -14.05 36.68
N LEU A 157 -36.13 -14.78 37.74
CA LEU A 157 -37.49 -15.30 37.91
C LEU A 157 -38.50 -14.16 38.15
N GLN A 158 -38.13 -13.18 38.97
CA GLN A 158 -38.96 -12.01 39.23
C GLN A 158 -39.20 -11.20 37.95
N LYS A 159 -38.14 -10.95 37.16
CA LYS A 159 -38.24 -10.28 35.86
C LYS A 159 -39.13 -11.03 34.87
N LYS A 160 -39.10 -12.37 34.87
CA LYS A 160 -40.02 -13.20 34.06
C LYS A 160 -41.48 -13.06 34.50
N LYS A 161 -41.75 -13.04 35.80
CA LYS A 161 -43.11 -12.86 36.33
C LYS A 161 -43.67 -11.48 35.99
N GLU A 162 -42.86 -10.44 36.12
CA GLU A 162 -43.22 -9.07 35.74
C GLU A 162 -43.54 -8.97 34.25
N ALA A 163 -42.70 -9.52 33.38
CA ALA A 163 -42.95 -9.54 31.93
C ALA A 163 -44.23 -10.34 31.58
N GLN A 164 -44.50 -11.43 32.28
CA GLN A 164 -45.71 -12.21 32.09
C GLN A 164 -46.96 -11.44 32.53
N ALA A 165 -46.90 -10.73 33.64
CA ALA A 165 -47.98 -9.86 34.11
C ALA A 165 -48.24 -8.73 33.11
N GLU A 166 -47.19 -8.08 32.60
CA GLU A 166 -47.29 -7.01 31.61
C GLU A 166 -47.92 -7.49 30.29
N ASN A 167 -47.49 -8.65 29.77
CA ASN A 167 -48.08 -9.23 28.57
C ASN A 167 -49.54 -9.63 28.78
N THR A 168 -49.88 -10.14 29.96
CA THR A 168 -51.27 -10.48 30.29
C THR A 168 -52.12 -9.20 30.35
N ALA A 169 -51.61 -8.13 30.94
CA ALA A 169 -52.29 -6.83 30.98
C ALA A 169 -52.48 -6.22 29.58
N LYS A 170 -51.45 -6.25 28.72
CA LYS A 170 -51.55 -5.82 27.32
C LYS A 170 -52.60 -6.61 26.56
N ARG A 171 -52.59 -7.93 26.69
CA ARG A 171 -53.59 -8.81 26.04
C ARG A 171 -55.00 -8.57 26.56
N GLN A 172 -55.14 -8.23 27.85
CA GLN A 172 -56.43 -7.84 28.44
C GLN A 172 -56.89 -6.48 27.90
N GLN A 173 -55.99 -5.51 27.75
CA GLN A 173 -56.28 -4.20 27.17
C GLN A 173 -56.73 -4.33 25.71
N GLU A 174 -55.96 -5.03 24.87
CA GLU A 174 -56.32 -5.32 23.48
C GLU A 174 -57.69 -6.03 23.38
N ARG A 175 -57.95 -6.99 24.28
CA ARG A 175 -59.25 -7.68 24.32
C ARG A 175 -60.38 -6.71 24.69
N ASN A 176 -60.18 -5.85 25.69
CA ASN A 176 -61.19 -4.87 26.12
C ASN A 176 -61.46 -3.81 25.05
N GLU A 177 -60.43 -3.36 24.33
CA GLU A 177 -60.57 -2.43 23.20
C GLU A 177 -61.46 -3.02 22.10
N ALA A 178 -61.35 -4.32 21.82
CA ALA A 178 -62.20 -5.01 20.84
C ALA A 178 -63.69 -5.11 21.27
N PHE A 179 -64.02 -4.93 22.56
CA PHE A 179 -65.40 -4.93 23.07
C PHE A 179 -66.02 -3.52 23.16
N ILE A 180 -65.27 -2.46 22.90
CA ILE A 180 -65.78 -1.10 22.86
C ILE A 180 -66.26 -0.83 21.43
N ALA A 181 -67.54 -0.51 21.26
CA ALA A 181 -68.11 -0.19 19.96
C ALA A 181 -67.35 1.01 19.32
N PRO A 182 -67.00 0.94 18.03
CA PRO A 182 -66.43 2.08 17.32
C PRO A 182 -67.35 3.29 17.45
N LYS A 183 -66.77 4.46 17.72
CA LYS A 183 -67.55 5.69 17.88
C LYS A 183 -68.14 6.06 16.52
N GLU A 184 -69.46 5.96 16.37
CA GLU A 184 -70.15 6.33 15.14
C GLU A 184 -69.98 7.84 14.87
N PRO A 185 -69.75 8.24 13.60
CA PRO A 185 -69.75 9.65 13.24
C PRO A 185 -71.17 10.19 13.42
N ALA A 186 -71.31 11.28 14.19
CA ALA A 186 -72.58 11.97 14.34
C ALA A 186 -73.13 12.34 12.96
N ALA A 187 -74.38 11.95 12.68
CA ALA A 187 -75.09 12.33 11.47
C ALA A 187 -75.08 13.86 11.37
N ALA A 188 -74.46 14.37 10.30
CA ALA A 188 -74.39 15.80 10.05
C ALA A 188 -75.82 16.34 9.79
N PRO A 189 -76.20 17.48 10.40
CA PRO A 189 -77.49 18.12 10.19
C PRO A 189 -77.67 18.67 8.78
#